data_AF-A0A6V8CKR4-F1
#
_entry.id   AF-A0A6V8CKR4-F1
#
_cell.length_a   1.000
_cell.length_b   1.000
_cell.length_c   1.000
_cell.angle_alpha   90.00
_cell.angle_beta   90.00
_cell.angle_gamma   90.00
#
_symmetry.space_group_name_H-M   'P 1'
#
loop_
_entity.id
_entity.type
_entity.pdbx_description
1 polymer ?
#
loop_
_entity_poly.entity_id
_entity_poly.type
_entity_poly.pdbx_seq_one_letter_code
_entity_poly.pdbx_strand_id
1 'polypeptide(L)'
;MSEKRADWKVLLSAASIPFLLIILVNILIGNPYFSEESFKRFANAILTAYIITGILLMVNMFAYAGSRERPYAPIMGMIIAVMAGVGIGILLLYNNDILMENNGSFQAQALYNIVHIIASGFAMVLAVLLTIGSLFASITATPTRFPEEE
;
A
#
# COMPACT_ATOMS: atom_id res chain seq x y z
N MET A 1 -21.83 -28.03 0.33
CA MET A 1 -21.00 -27.04 1.05
C MET A 1 -21.69 -25.69 0.96
N SER A 2 -22.16 -25.13 2.08
CA SER A 2 -22.75 -23.78 2.10
C SER A 2 -21.67 -22.75 1.79
N GLU A 3 -21.86 -21.90 0.78
CA GLU A 3 -20.99 -20.75 0.54
C GLU A 3 -20.95 -19.88 1.80
N LYS A 4 -19.85 -19.96 2.56
CA LYS A 4 -19.59 -18.99 3.63
C LYS A 4 -19.20 -17.68 2.96
N ARG A 5 -20.19 -16.82 2.68
CA ARG A 5 -19.92 -15.43 2.28
C ARG A 5 -19.08 -14.77 3.37
N ALA A 6 -18.01 -14.08 2.98
CA ALA A 6 -17.19 -13.32 3.91
C ALA A 6 -18.09 -12.29 4.63
N ASP A 7 -18.11 -12.33 5.96
CA ASP A 7 -18.87 -11.38 6.77
C ASP A 7 -18.25 -9.99 6.56
N TRP A 8 -19.06 -9.03 6.10
CA TRP A 8 -18.61 -7.67 5.82
C TRP A 8 -17.99 -7.01 7.05
N LYS A 9 -18.41 -7.40 8.26
CA LYS A 9 -17.81 -6.93 9.51
C LYS A 9 -16.37 -7.40 9.66
N VAL A 10 -16.10 -8.64 9.26
CA VAL A 10 -14.74 -9.20 9.27
C VAL A 10 -13.87 -8.46 8.26
N LEU A 11 -14.36 -8.21 7.04
CA LEU A 11 -13.63 -7.43 6.04
C LEU A 11 -13.34 -6.00 6.52
N LEU A 12 -14.33 -5.33 7.09
CA LEU A 12 -14.16 -3.99 7.65
C LEU A 12 -13.11 -4.00 8.77
N SER A 13 -13.20 -4.96 9.69
CA SER A 13 -12.26 -5.08 10.80
C SER A 13 -10.83 -5.35 10.33
N ALA A 14 -10.65 -6.24 9.36
CA ALA A 14 -9.35 -6.56 8.78
C ALA A 14 -8.74 -5.34 8.07
N ALA A 15 -9.57 -4.53 7.41
CA ALA A 15 -9.13 -3.30 6.77
C ALA A 15 -8.78 -2.20 7.79
N SER A 16 -9.51 -2.08 8.90
CA SER A 16 -9.34 -0.98 9.86
C SER A 16 -8.27 -1.23 10.92
N ILE A 17 -8.06 -2.48 11.35
CA ILE A 17 -7.14 -2.83 12.44
C ILE A 17 -5.71 -2.31 12.21
N PRO A 18 -5.10 -2.44 11.01
CA PRO A 18 -3.76 -1.93 10.77
C PRO A 18 -3.63 -0.42 11.00
N PHE A 19 -4.63 0.36 10.57
CA PHE A 19 -4.63 1.82 10.78
C PHE A 19 -4.80 2.18 12.25
N LEU A 20 -5.69 1.50 12.96
CA LEU A 20 -5.88 1.71 14.41
C LEU A 20 -4.63 1.36 15.21
N LEU A 21 -3.92 0.30 14.84
CA LEU A 21 -2.64 -0.07 15.45
C LEU A 21 -1.58 1.02 15.27
N ILE A 22 -1.46 1.59 14.06
CA ILE A 22 -0.52 2.70 13.81
C ILE A 22 -0.87 3.92 14.66
N ILE A 23 -2.15 4.28 14.74
CA ILE A 23 -2.61 5.40 15.58
C ILE A 23 -2.28 5.13 17.06
N LEU A 24 -2.56 3.92 17.54
CA LEU A 24 -2.28 3.52 18.92
C LEU A 24 -0.77 3.62 19.23
N VAL A 25 0.08 3.09 18.37
CA VAL A 25 1.55 3.18 18.52
C VAL A 25 2.01 4.64 18.54
N ASN A 26 1.46 5.49 17.68
CA ASN A 26 1.80 6.91 17.64
C ASN A 26 1.43 7.65 18.95
N ILE A 27 0.26 7.33 19.52
CA ILE A 27 -0.17 7.85 20.82
C ILE A 27 0.77 7.36 21.94
N LEU A 28 1.14 6.07 21.94
CA LEU A 28 2.01 5.47 22.96
C LEU A 28 3.43 6.05 22.95
N ILE A 29 3.94 6.47 21.79
CA ILE A 29 5.27 7.09 21.65
C ILE A 29 5.23 8.60 22.00
N GLY A 30 4.08 9.14 22.40
CA GLY A 30 3.95 10.52 22.87
C GLY A 30 3.78 11.56 21.76
N ASN A 31 3.30 11.15 20.58
CA ASN A 31 3.03 12.05 19.45
C ASN A 31 1.51 12.10 19.11
N PRO A 32 0.67 12.65 20.02
CA PRO A 32 -0.79 12.55 19.89
C PRO A 32 -1.40 13.45 18.80
N TYR A 33 -0.63 14.37 18.20
CA TYR A 33 -1.14 15.33 17.23
C TYR A 33 -0.61 15.05 15.82
N PHE A 34 -1.52 14.98 14.85
CA PHE A 34 -1.16 15.06 13.44
C PHE A 34 -0.95 16.52 13.07
N SER A 35 0.30 16.92 12.81
CA SER A 35 0.58 18.24 12.28
C SER A 35 0.05 18.39 10.84
N GLU A 36 -0.24 19.62 10.43
CA GLU A 36 -0.59 19.93 9.04
C GLU A 36 0.46 19.40 8.05
N GLU A 37 1.73 19.52 8.43
CA GLU A 37 2.88 18.99 7.68
C GLU A 37 2.84 17.45 7.55
N SER A 38 2.42 16.74 8.61
CA SER A 38 2.23 15.28 8.56
C SER A 38 1.13 14.89 7.57
N PHE A 39 0.06 15.68 7.50
CA PHE A 39 -1.01 15.46 6.53
C PHE A 39 -0.53 15.71 5.09
N LYS A 40 0.23 16.78 4.84
CA LYS A 40 0.83 17.04 3.51
C LYS A 40 1.73 15.89 3.08
N ARG A 41 2.60 15.39 3.96
CA ARG A 41 3.47 14.23 3.69
C ARG A 41 2.67 12.95 3.41
N PHE A 42 1.60 12.70 4.17
CA PHE A 42 0.72 11.55 3.97
C PHE A 42 -0.02 11.62 2.62
N ALA A 43 -0.61 12.76 2.28
CA ALA A 43 -1.31 12.95 1.01
C ALA A 43 -0.35 12.79 -0.19
N ASN A 44 0.87 13.31 -0.08
CA ASN A 44 1.93 13.13 -1.08
C ASN A 44 2.29 11.65 -1.25
N ALA A 45 2.47 10.93 -0.14
CA ALA A 45 2.80 9.51 -0.13
C ALA A 45 1.68 8.66 -0.77
N ILE A 46 0.41 8.94 -0.45
CA ILE A 46 -0.74 8.26 -1.07
C ILE A 46 -0.76 8.47 -2.57
N LEU A 47 -0.64 9.72 -3.02
CA LEU A 47 -0.70 10.04 -4.44
C LEU A 47 0.44 9.37 -5.20
N THR A 48 1.63 9.38 -4.61
CA THR A 48 2.82 8.71 -5.17
C THR A 48 2.60 7.19 -5.24
N ALA A 49 2.08 6.57 -4.18
CA ALA A 49 1.78 5.15 -4.15
C ALA A 49 0.72 4.77 -5.19
N TYR A 50 -0.31 5.60 -5.39
CA TYR A 50 -1.32 5.42 -6.42
C TYR A 50 -0.69 5.40 -7.83
N ILE A 51 0.17 6.38 -8.15
CA ILE A 51 0.84 6.46 -9.46
C ILE A 51 1.69 5.21 -9.71
N ILE A 52 2.57 4.86 -8.76
CA ILE A 52 3.48 3.72 -8.91
C ILE A 52 2.72 2.40 -9.01
N THR A 53 1.76 2.18 -8.12
CA THR A 53 0.95 0.95 -8.15
C THR A 53 0.14 0.87 -9.44
N GLY A 54 -0.42 1.98 -9.91
CA GLY A 54 -1.10 2.07 -11.20
C GLY A 54 -0.21 1.66 -12.36
N ILE A 55 1.05 2.12 -12.38
CA ILE A 55 2.05 1.73 -13.37
C ILE A 55 2.35 0.22 -13.28
N LEU A 56 2.60 -0.31 -12.08
CA LEU A 56 2.89 -1.74 -11.90
C LEU A 56 1.74 -2.62 -12.37
N LEU A 57 0.50 -2.27 -12.01
CA LEU A 57 -0.68 -2.99 -12.45
C LEU A 57 -0.89 -2.85 -13.97
N MET A 58 -0.55 -1.71 -14.56
CA MET A 58 -0.61 -1.50 -16.00
C MET A 58 0.38 -2.40 -16.73
N VAL A 59 1.62 -2.50 -16.24
CA VAL A 59 2.64 -3.44 -16.78
C VAL A 59 2.16 -4.89 -16.68
N ASN A 60 1.57 -5.27 -15.54
CA ASN A 60 0.98 -6.59 -15.35
C ASN A 60 -0.14 -6.86 -16.37
N MET A 61 -1.05 -5.91 -16.54
CA MET A 61 -2.13 -6.03 -17.53
C MET A 61 -1.63 -6.05 -18.97
N PHE A 62 -0.58 -5.30 -19.28
CA PHE A 62 0.06 -5.33 -20.60
C PHE A 62 0.63 -6.72 -20.90
N ALA A 63 1.38 -7.32 -19.96
CA ALA A 63 1.89 -8.68 -20.08
C ALA A 63 0.77 -9.71 -20.20
N TYR A 64 -0.30 -9.55 -19.42
CA TYR A 64 -1.47 -10.43 -19.46
C TYR A 64 -2.23 -10.33 -20.79
N ALA A 65 -2.50 -9.13 -21.28
CA ALA A 65 -3.24 -8.91 -22.53
C ALA A 65 -2.48 -9.45 -23.75
N GLY A 66 -1.16 -9.26 -23.78
CA GLY A 66 -0.29 -9.83 -24.81
C GLY A 66 -0.31 -11.36 -24.84
N SER A 67 -0.53 -12.02 -23.69
CA SER A 67 -0.59 -13.48 -23.60
C SER A 67 -1.94 -14.11 -24.03
N ARG A 68 -3.02 -13.32 -24.15
CA ARG A 68 -4.40 -13.85 -24.28
C ARG A 68 -5.25 -13.21 -25.39
N GLU A 69 -4.67 -12.41 -26.30
CA GLU A 69 -5.41 -11.67 -27.35
C GLU A 69 -6.62 -10.89 -26.77
N ARG A 70 -6.47 -10.34 -25.56
CA ARG A 70 -7.55 -9.67 -24.82
C ARG A 70 -7.64 -8.19 -25.23
N PRO A 71 -8.82 -7.56 -25.13
CA PRO A 71 -9.01 -6.17 -25.53
C PRO A 71 -8.12 -5.22 -24.71
N TYR A 72 -7.48 -4.28 -25.39
CA TYR A 72 -6.59 -3.27 -24.79
C TYR A 72 -7.32 -2.18 -23.96
N ALA A 73 -8.66 -2.20 -23.93
CA ALA A 73 -9.47 -1.19 -23.23
C ALA A 73 -9.09 -0.99 -21.74
N PRO A 74 -8.80 -2.05 -20.93
CA PRO A 74 -8.35 -1.87 -19.54
C PRO A 74 -7.00 -1.14 -19.45
N ILE A 75 -6.07 -1.41 -20.37
CA ILE A 75 -4.75 -0.75 -20.40
C ILE A 75 -4.94 0.75 -20.66
N MET A 76 -5.81 1.12 -21.59
CA MET A 76 -6.09 2.53 -21.87
C MET A 76 -6.72 3.25 -20.68
N GLY A 77 -7.66 2.60 -19.97
CA GLY A 77 -8.23 3.13 -18.74
C GLY A 77 -7.17 3.36 -17.66
N MET A 78 -6.21 2.45 -17.53
CA MET A 78 -5.10 2.59 -16.58
C MET A 78 -4.11 3.69 -16.97
N ILE A 79 -3.83 3.87 -18.28
CA ILE A 79 -2.99 4.98 -18.76
C ILE A 79 -3.62 6.31 -18.38
N ILE A 80 -4.92 6.47 -18.65
CA ILE A 80 -5.66 7.70 -18.30
C ILE A 80 -5.63 7.92 -16.79
N ALA A 81 -5.85 6.87 -16.00
CA ALA A 81 -5.85 6.94 -14.54
C ALA A 81 -4.47 7.33 -13.96
N VAL A 82 -3.37 6.80 -14.51
CA VAL A 82 -2.00 7.16 -14.14
C VAL A 82 -1.68 8.60 -14.55
N MET A 83 -2.03 9.00 -15.78
CA MET A 83 -1.83 10.36 -16.27
C MET A 83 -2.59 11.38 -15.43
N ALA A 84 -3.82 11.07 -15.02
CA ALA A 84 -4.59 11.89 -14.10
C ALA A 84 -3.87 12.02 -12.74
N GLY A 85 -3.36 10.92 -12.18
CA GLY A 85 -2.56 10.94 -10.94
C GLY A 85 -1.31 11.81 -11.04
N VAL A 86 -0.54 11.67 -12.13
CA VAL A 86 0.65 12.49 -12.41
C VAL A 86 0.27 13.97 -12.55
N GLY A 87 -0.79 14.28 -13.32
CA GLY A 87 -1.27 15.64 -13.51
C GLY A 87 -1.73 16.29 -12.20
N ILE A 88 -2.51 15.57 -11.40
CA ILE A 88 -2.93 16.00 -10.06
C ILE A 88 -1.69 16.23 -9.18
N GLY A 89 -0.70 15.35 -9.23
CA GLY A 89 0.54 15.51 -8.46
C GLY A 89 1.31 16.77 -8.84
N ILE A 90 1.48 17.04 -10.13
CA ILE A 90 2.13 18.26 -10.61
C ILE A 90 1.36 19.50 -10.16
N LEU A 91 0.02 19.51 -10.33
CA LEU A 91 -0.81 20.65 -9.92
C LEU A 91 -0.70 20.92 -8.42
N LEU A 92 -0.75 19.87 -7.60
CA LEU A 92 -0.70 20.04 -6.15
C LEU A 92 0.70 20.40 -5.64
N LEU A 93 1.77 19.91 -6.29
CA LEU A 93 3.15 20.32 -5.99
C LEU A 93 3.43 21.76 -6.42
N TYR A 94 2.82 22.22 -7.52
CA TYR A 94 2.96 23.62 -7.96
C TYR A 94 2.21 24.61 -7.06
N ASN A 95 1.14 24.15 -6.40
CA ASN A 95 0.49 24.89 -5.34
C ASN A 95 1.32 24.75 -4.06
N ASN A 96 2.31 25.64 -3.89
CA ASN A 96 3.30 25.66 -2.80
C ASN A 96 2.72 25.45 -1.38
N ASP A 97 1.43 25.72 -1.19
CA ASP A 97 0.74 25.65 0.11
C ASP A 97 0.02 24.31 0.37
N ILE A 98 -0.27 23.50 -0.66
CA ILE A 98 -1.13 22.31 -0.51
C ILE A 98 -0.32 21.05 -0.22
N LEU A 99 0.75 20.81 -0.97
CA LEU A 99 1.56 19.59 -0.85
C LEU A 99 3.05 19.83 -0.66
N MET A 100 3.57 21.01 -0.99
CA MET A 100 4.94 21.38 -0.67
C MET A 100 5.08 21.69 0.82
N GLU A 101 6.15 21.21 1.43
CA GLU A 101 6.56 21.62 2.76
C GLU A 101 7.14 23.04 2.67
N ASN A 102 6.80 23.91 3.63
CA ASN A 102 7.06 25.36 3.59
C ASN A 102 8.54 25.77 3.35
N ASN A 103 9.49 24.83 3.38
CA ASN A 103 10.93 25.07 3.17
C ASN A 103 11.60 24.12 2.15
N GLY A 104 10.87 23.29 1.42
CA GLY A 104 11.44 22.30 0.49
C GLY A 104 11.44 22.76 -0.97
N SER A 105 12.51 22.50 -1.73
CA SER A 105 12.47 22.63 -3.20
C SER A 105 11.75 21.44 -3.84
N PHE A 106 11.24 21.59 -5.07
CA PHE A 106 10.64 20.49 -5.84
C PHE A 106 11.56 19.25 -5.91
N GLN A 107 12.87 19.47 -6.06
CA GLN A 107 13.88 18.41 -6.12
C GLN A 107 14.01 17.67 -4.77
N ALA A 108 13.95 18.40 -3.65
CA ALA A 108 14.00 17.80 -2.32
C ALA A 108 12.76 16.93 -2.06
N GLN A 109 11.58 17.36 -2.51
CA GLN A 109 10.35 16.60 -2.37
C GLN A 109 10.33 15.33 -3.26
N ALA A 110 10.84 15.43 -4.48
CA ALA A 110 11.02 14.27 -5.35
C ALA A 110 11.97 13.24 -4.72
N LEU A 111 13.10 13.69 -4.16
CA LEU A 111 14.06 12.82 -3.48
C LEU A 111 13.45 12.17 -2.22
N TYR A 112 12.72 12.95 -1.41
CA TYR A 112 12.00 12.43 -0.24
C TYR A 112 11.03 11.32 -0.63
N ASN A 113 10.23 11.53 -1.67
CA ASN A 113 9.29 10.53 -2.17
C ASN A 113 10.01 9.24 -2.57
N ILE A 114 11.09 9.33 -3.35
CA ILE A 114 11.88 8.16 -3.78
C ILE A 114 12.41 7.38 -2.56
N VAL A 115 13.05 8.07 -1.62
CA VAL A 115 13.62 7.43 -0.42
C VAL A 115 12.51 6.79 0.42
N HIS A 116 11.39 7.47 0.60
CA HIS A 116 10.26 6.98 1.37
C HIS A 116 9.63 5.72 0.75
N ILE A 117 9.51 5.68 -0.58
CA ILE A 117 9.01 4.49 -1.30
C ILE A 117 9.96 3.31 -1.14
N ILE A 118 11.28 3.54 -1.24
CA ILE A 118 12.26 2.46 -1.08
C ILE A 118 12.18 1.89 0.34
N ALA A 119 12.17 2.76 1.35
CA ALA A 119 12.11 2.34 2.75
C ALA A 119 10.80 1.60 3.07
N SER A 120 9.65 2.14 2.67
CA SER A 120 8.34 1.50 2.88
C SER A 120 8.17 0.21 2.07
N GLY A 121 8.65 0.18 0.82
CA GLY A 121 8.68 -1.02 -0.01
C GLY A 121 9.52 -2.13 0.62
N PHE A 122 10.69 -1.81 1.15
CA PHE A 122 11.52 -2.77 1.88
C PHE A 122 10.83 -3.30 3.14
N ALA A 123 10.21 -2.42 3.93
CA ALA A 123 9.42 -2.83 5.10
C ALA A 123 8.27 -3.77 4.72
N MET A 124 7.60 -3.52 3.59
CA MET A 124 6.53 -4.37 3.09
C MET A 124 7.05 -5.76 2.65
N VAL A 125 8.21 -5.83 1.99
CA VAL A 125 8.85 -7.12 1.65
C VAL A 125 9.18 -7.91 2.92
N LEU A 126 9.76 -7.26 3.93
CA LEU A 126 10.04 -7.91 5.22
C LEU A 126 8.75 -8.41 5.89
N ALA A 127 7.68 -7.62 5.87
CA ALA A 127 6.39 -8.02 6.43
C ALA A 127 5.84 -9.27 5.72
N VAL A 128 5.94 -9.35 4.39
CA VAL A 128 5.56 -10.53 3.62
C VAL A 128 6.39 -11.76 4.02
N LEU A 129 7.72 -11.61 4.10
CA LEU A 129 8.62 -12.70 4.50
C LEU A 129 8.32 -13.20 5.91
N LEU A 130 8.10 -12.31 6.87
CA LEU A 130 7.73 -12.65 8.25
C LEU A 130 6.39 -13.36 8.32
N THR A 131 5.41 -12.91 7.53
CA THR A 131 4.08 -13.53 7.48
C THR A 131 4.15 -14.94 6.91
N ILE A 132 4.87 -15.13 5.79
CA ILE A 132 5.09 -16.45 5.20
C ILE A 132 5.84 -17.36 6.17
N GLY A 133 6.93 -16.87 6.79
CA GLY A 133 7.71 -17.64 7.76
C GLY A 133 6.88 -18.06 8.97
N SER A 134 6.04 -17.17 9.49
CA SER A 134 5.13 -17.46 10.60
C SER A 134 4.08 -18.51 10.21
N LEU A 135 3.56 -18.45 8.99
CA LEU A 135 2.64 -19.45 8.47
C LEU A 135 3.31 -20.84 8.39
N PHE A 136 4.51 -20.93 7.82
CA PHE A 136 5.27 -22.19 7.77
C PHE A 136 5.56 -22.76 9.16
N ALA A 137 5.97 -21.90 10.10
CA ALA A 137 6.20 -22.31 11.48
C ALA A 137 4.91 -22.87 12.12
N SER A 138 3.77 -22.21 11.93
CA SER A 138 2.49 -22.66 12.49
C SER A 138 2.04 -24.03 11.94
N ILE A 139 2.22 -24.27 10.65
CA ILE A 139 1.87 -25.55 10.01
C ILE A 139 2.77 -26.66 10.53
N THR A 140 4.08 -26.41 10.63
CA THR A 140 5.08 -27.41 11.02
C THR A 140 5.09 -27.70 12.52
N ALA A 141 4.67 -26.75 13.36
CA ALA A 141 4.59 -26.91 14.81
C ALA A 141 3.40 -27.75 15.29
N THR A 142 2.52 -28.22 14.38
CA THR A 142 1.39 -29.07 14.76
C THR A 142 1.89 -30.49 15.08
N PRO A 143 1.84 -30.96 16.34
CA PRO A 143 2.27 -32.31 16.67
C PRO A 143 1.36 -33.33 15.98
N THR A 144 1.94 -34.30 15.30
CA THR A 144 1.23 -35.46 14.75
C THR A 144 0.59 -36.23 15.91
N ARG A 145 -0.73 -36.07 16.09
CA ARG A 145 -1.52 -36.98 16.92
C ARG A 145 -1.65 -38.30 16.17
N PHE A 146 -0.71 -39.20 16.40
CA PHE A 146 -0.97 -40.61 16.16
C PHE A 146 -1.98 -41.06 17.21
N PRO A 147 -3.11 -41.69 16.83
CA PRO A 147 -3.94 -42.36 17.82
C PRO A 147 -3.10 -43.46 18.45
N GLU A 148 -2.87 -43.38 19.76
CA GLU A 148 -2.40 -44.54 20.51
C GLU A 148 -3.48 -45.61 20.37
N GLU A 149 -3.16 -46.70 19.69
CA GLU A 149 -4.00 -47.88 19.63
C GLU A 149 -4.02 -48.49 21.05
N GLU A 150 -5.16 -48.34 21.75
CA GLU A 150 -5.53 -49.16 22.91
C GLU A 150 -6.42 -50.33 22.49
#